data_AF-A0A318S0G7-F1
#
_entry.id   AF-A0A318S0G7-F1
#
_cell.length_a   1.000
_cell.length_b   1.000
_cell.length_c   1.000
_cell.angle_alpha   90.00
_cell.angle_beta   90.00
_cell.angle_gamma   90.00
#
_symmetry.space_group_name_H-M   'P 1'
#
loop_
_entity.id
_entity.type
_entity.pdbx_description
1 polymer ?
#
loop_
_entity_poly.entity_id
_entity_poly.type
_entity_poly.pdbx_seq_one_letter_code
_entity_poly.pdbx_strand_id
1 'polypeptide(L)'
;MSTETDLVAAAKSYVDALVSHDPAAVPFHPDCVRIEMGAKTGRNGDHLRRSLARGPQYRVIHAISDFTPRVEGPVVHVTFYVHVQPKPLRLAAKVTESFEFDDEGRIVKIIAKFGVPRRRH
;
A
#
# COMPACT_ATOMS: atom_id res chain seq x y z
N MET A 1 10.48 -14.78 13.80
CA MET A 1 10.07 -13.41 14.17
C MET A 1 10.77 -12.46 13.24
N SER A 2 10.00 -11.72 12.45
CA SER A 2 10.52 -10.71 11.51
C SER A 2 10.98 -9.46 12.26
N THR A 3 12.03 -8.82 11.76
CA THR A 3 12.54 -7.57 12.36
C THR A 3 11.74 -6.36 11.89
N GLU A 4 11.83 -5.24 12.60
CA GLU A 4 11.22 -3.98 12.16
C GLU A 4 11.64 -3.59 10.73
N THR A 5 12.90 -3.87 10.37
CA THR A 5 13.41 -3.61 9.01
C THR A 5 12.72 -4.48 7.98
N ASP A 6 12.48 -5.76 8.29
CA ASP A 6 11.75 -6.69 7.41
C ASP A 6 10.29 -6.25 7.23
N LEU A 7 9.63 -5.80 8.30
CA LEU A 7 8.25 -5.31 8.24
C LEU A 7 8.14 -4.04 7.38
N VAL A 8 9.08 -3.11 7.54
CA VAL A 8 9.13 -1.90 6.72
C VAL A 8 9.42 -2.25 5.25
N ALA A 9 10.32 -3.20 4.98
CA ALA A 9 10.60 -3.66 3.62
C ALA A 9 9.37 -4.33 2.99
N ALA A 10 8.63 -5.13 3.74
CA ALA A 10 7.38 -5.75 3.30
C ALA A 10 6.31 -4.69 2.99
N ALA A 11 6.10 -3.71 3.88
CA ALA A 11 5.19 -2.59 3.63
C ALA A 11 5.61 -1.78 2.38
N LYS A 12 6.91 -1.52 2.23
CA LYS A 12 7.47 -0.81 1.07
C LYS A 12 7.27 -1.58 -0.23
N SER A 13 7.40 -2.91 -0.22
CA SER A 13 7.11 -3.75 -1.40
C SER A 13 5.66 -3.63 -1.88
N TYR A 14 4.70 -3.53 -0.95
CA TYR A 14 3.30 -3.28 -1.29
C TYR A 14 3.13 -1.90 -1.95
N VAL A 15 3.73 -0.87 -1.36
CA VAL A 15 3.67 0.50 -1.88
C VAL A 15 4.30 0.57 -3.27
N ASP A 16 5.44 -0.06 -3.50
CA ASP A 16 6.10 -0.11 -4.81
C ASP A 16 5.22 -0.85 -5.85
N ALA A 17 4.52 -1.90 -5.44
CA ALA A 17 3.59 -2.65 -6.28
C ALA A 17 2.39 -1.82 -6.78
N LEU A 18 2.03 -0.73 -6.09
CA LEU A 18 1.00 0.21 -6.56
C LEU A 18 1.40 0.89 -7.89
N VAL A 19 2.71 1.09 -8.11
CA VAL A 19 3.26 1.72 -9.32
C VAL A 19 3.71 0.68 -10.33
N SER A 20 4.43 -0.36 -9.90
CA SER A 20 4.96 -1.38 -10.81
C SER A 20 3.88 -2.33 -11.33
N HIS A 21 2.73 -2.42 -10.63
CA HIS A 21 1.70 -3.43 -10.85
C HIS A 21 2.23 -4.87 -10.70
N ASP A 22 3.34 -5.06 -9.98
CA ASP A 22 3.92 -6.37 -9.70
C ASP A 22 3.80 -6.70 -8.20
N PRO A 23 2.87 -7.59 -7.82
CA PRO A 23 2.69 -8.00 -6.43
C PRO A 23 3.57 -9.20 -6.04
N ALA A 24 4.49 -9.69 -6.89
CA ALA A 24 5.23 -10.93 -6.66
C ALA A 24 6.04 -10.90 -5.35
N ALA A 25 6.65 -9.76 -5.03
CA ALA A 25 7.45 -9.58 -3.82
C ALA A 25 6.63 -9.30 -2.55
N VAL A 26 5.32 -9.09 -2.67
CA VAL A 26 4.48 -8.69 -1.52
C VAL A 26 4.11 -9.90 -0.68
N PRO A 27 4.44 -9.95 0.63
CA PRO A 27 4.15 -11.11 1.47
C PRO A 27 2.73 -11.06 2.03
N PHE A 28 1.71 -11.20 1.18
CA PHE A 28 0.33 -11.29 1.66
C PHE A 28 0.07 -12.59 2.41
N HIS A 29 -0.59 -12.49 3.57
CA HIS A 29 -1.24 -13.63 4.20
C HIS A 29 -2.41 -14.13 3.32
N PRO A 30 -2.71 -15.45 3.27
CA PRO A 30 -3.84 -15.98 2.52
C PRO A 30 -5.17 -15.27 2.84
N ASP A 31 -5.42 -15.01 4.12
CA ASP A 31 -6.62 -14.33 4.61
C ASP A 31 -6.49 -12.79 4.68
N CYS A 32 -5.50 -12.20 4.00
CA CYS A 32 -5.26 -10.77 4.08
C CYS A 32 -6.49 -9.96 3.66
N VAL A 33 -6.88 -9.00 4.49
CA VAL A 33 -7.98 -8.08 4.18
C VAL A 33 -7.49 -6.66 3.98
N ARG A 34 -8.19 -5.92 3.11
CA ARG A 34 -7.97 -4.49 2.95
C ARG A 34 -9.23 -3.71 3.24
N ILE A 35 -9.09 -2.67 4.05
CA ILE A 35 -10.15 -1.75 4.42
C ILE A 35 -9.74 -0.36 3.92
N GLU A 36 -10.51 0.19 2.98
CA GLU A 36 -10.30 1.50 2.40
C GLU A 36 -11.44 2.41 2.85
N MET A 37 -11.13 3.51 3.55
CA MET A 37 -12.15 4.47 4.03
C MET A 37 -13.30 3.82 4.82
N GLY A 38 -13.03 2.75 5.56
CA GLY A 38 -14.02 2.01 6.36
C GLY A 38 -14.77 0.92 5.60
N ALA A 39 -14.58 0.78 4.28
CA ALA A 39 -15.16 -0.29 3.48
C ALA A 39 -14.17 -1.42 3.23
N LYS A 40 -14.58 -2.68 3.39
CA LYS A 40 -13.76 -3.84 3.05
C LYS A 40 -13.67 -4.00 1.52
N THR A 41 -12.53 -3.67 0.94
CA THR A 41 -12.28 -3.74 -0.51
C THR A 41 -11.39 -4.93 -0.90
N GLY A 42 -10.56 -5.41 0.02
CA GLY A 42 -9.78 -6.64 -0.11
C GLY A 42 -10.36 -7.76 0.73
N ARG A 43 -10.45 -8.97 0.17
CA ARG A 43 -11.11 -10.12 0.82
C ARG A 43 -10.14 -11.22 1.24
N ASN A 44 -9.05 -11.40 0.50
CA ASN A 44 -7.98 -12.37 0.73
C ASN A 44 -6.71 -11.93 -0.03
N GLY A 45 -5.58 -12.56 0.26
CA GLY A 45 -4.27 -12.23 -0.33
C GLY A 45 -4.26 -12.36 -1.85
N ASP A 46 -4.84 -13.42 -2.42
CA ASP A 46 -4.89 -13.62 -3.87
C ASP A 46 -5.73 -12.57 -4.58
N HIS A 47 -6.83 -12.13 -3.97
CA HIS A 47 -7.64 -11.03 -4.47
C HIS A 47 -6.83 -9.73 -4.48
N LEU A 48 -6.05 -9.47 -3.43
CA LEU A 48 -5.18 -8.29 -3.36
C LEU A 48 -4.06 -8.34 -4.39
N ARG A 49 -3.41 -9.50 -4.60
CA ARG A 49 -2.41 -9.68 -5.68
C ARG A 49 -3.02 -9.38 -7.04
N ARG A 50 -4.17 -9.96 -7.37
CA ARG A 50 -4.87 -9.68 -8.64
C ARG A 50 -5.27 -8.20 -8.76
N SER A 51 -5.72 -7.60 -7.66
CA SER A 51 -6.09 -6.19 -7.61
C SER A 51 -4.89 -5.31 -7.92
N LEU A 52 -3.73 -5.51 -7.29
CA LEU A 52 -2.51 -4.74 -7.58
C LEU A 52 -2.04 -4.91 -9.02
N ALA A 53 -2.09 -6.13 -9.55
CA ALA A 53 -1.61 -6.42 -10.90
C ALA A 53 -2.50 -5.87 -12.01
N ARG A 54 -3.82 -5.78 -11.79
CA ARG A 54 -4.79 -5.53 -12.87
C ARG A 54 -5.80 -4.42 -12.56
N GLY A 55 -5.79 -3.89 -11.34
CA GLY A 55 -6.79 -2.95 -10.84
C GLY A 55 -6.75 -1.62 -11.60
N PRO A 56 -7.87 -1.15 -12.16
CA PRO A 56 -7.90 0.09 -12.92
C PRO A 56 -7.51 1.30 -12.07
N GLN A 57 -7.79 1.29 -10.76
CA GLN A 57 -7.41 2.38 -9.85
C GLN A 57 -5.90 2.54 -9.68
N TYR A 58 -5.09 1.50 -9.91
CA TYR A 58 -3.63 1.60 -9.78
C TYR A 58 -3.00 2.14 -11.06
N ARG A 59 -3.61 1.89 -12.23
CA ARG A 59 -3.08 2.32 -13.54
C ARG A 59 -2.92 3.83 -13.69
N VAL A 60 -3.66 4.61 -12.90
CA VAL A 60 -3.52 6.07 -12.91
C VAL A 60 -2.31 6.52 -12.09
N ILE A 61 -1.75 5.68 -11.22
CA ILE A 61 -0.60 6.00 -10.38
C ILE A 61 0.67 5.79 -11.22
N HIS A 62 1.52 6.81 -11.28
CA HIS A 62 2.75 6.75 -12.06
C HIS A 62 4.02 6.98 -11.25
N ALA A 63 3.90 7.44 -10.00
CA ALA A 63 5.02 7.60 -9.09
C ALA A 63 4.53 7.64 -7.64
N ILE A 64 5.44 7.35 -6.72
CA ILE A 64 5.26 7.52 -5.28
C ILE A 64 6.40 8.37 -4.73
N SER A 65 6.10 9.22 -3.75
CA SER A 65 7.11 10.01 -3.04
C SER A 65 6.86 10.07 -1.54
N ASP A 66 7.88 10.49 -0.79
CA ASP A 66 7.85 10.77 0.64
C ASP A 66 7.35 9.59 1.49
N PHE A 67 7.89 8.40 1.23
CA PHE A 67 7.61 7.22 2.03
C PHE A 67 8.20 7.38 3.44
N THR A 68 7.33 7.57 4.42
CA THR A 68 7.70 7.73 5.83
C THR A 68 7.09 6.60 6.65
N PRO A 69 7.88 5.58 7.04
CA PRO A 69 7.42 4.49 7.89
C PRO A 69 7.55 4.84 9.37
N ARG A 70 6.68 4.25 10.18
CA ARG A 70 6.73 4.22 11.65
C ARG A 70 6.26 2.85 12.11
N VAL A 71 7.05 2.19 12.94
CA VAL A 71 6.74 0.85 13.44
C VAL A 71 6.17 0.95 14.85
N GLU A 72 5.09 0.22 15.11
CA GLU A 72 4.43 0.09 16.41
C GLU A 72 4.06 -1.38 16.64
N GLY A 73 4.97 -2.13 17.27
CA GLY A 73 4.80 -3.58 17.46
C GLY A 73 4.69 -4.31 16.11
N PRO A 74 3.62 -5.11 15.88
CA PRO A 74 3.42 -5.82 14.61
C PRO A 74 2.78 -4.94 13.53
N VAL A 75 2.68 -3.62 13.74
CA VAL A 75 2.03 -2.70 12.80
C VAL A 75 3.04 -1.72 12.23
N VAL A 76 3.05 -1.57 10.90
CA VAL A 76 3.80 -0.51 10.21
C VAL A 76 2.82 0.53 9.69
N HIS A 77 2.93 1.74 10.21
CA HIS A 77 2.23 2.91 9.70
C HIS A 77 3.09 3.60 8.66
N VAL A 78 2.53 3.87 7.49
CA VAL A 78 3.21 4.61 6.45
C VAL A 78 2.38 5.81 6.03
N THR A 79 3.09 6.87 5.67
CA THR A 79 2.53 7.96 4.90
C THR A 79 3.35 8.12 3.63
N PHE A 80 2.68 8.35 2.51
CA PHE A 80 3.31 8.60 1.22
C PHE A 80 2.37 9.41 0.32
N TYR A 81 2.88 9.86 -0.82
CA TYR A 81 2.07 10.48 -1.85
C TYR A 81 2.01 9.61 -3.10
N VAL A 82 0.80 9.41 -3.63
CA VAL A 82 0.59 8.82 -4.96
C VAL A 82 0.45 9.95 -5.98
N HIS A 83 1.28 9.92 -7.01
CA HIS A 83 1.21 10.85 -8.14
C HIS A 83 0.38 10.23 -9.25
N VAL A 84 -0.67 10.92 -9.65
CA VAL A 84 -1.68 10.38 -10.58
C VAL A 84 -1.67 11.09 -11.92
N GLN A 85 -2.04 10.35 -12.94
CA GLN A 85 -2.23 10.85 -14.30
C GLN A 85 -3.39 11.84 -14.38
N PRO A 86 -3.36 12.79 -15.34
CA PRO A 86 -2.28 13.03 -16.30
C PRO A 86 -1.09 13.82 -15.68
N LYS A 87 0.15 13.41 -15.97
CA LYS A 87 1.40 14.02 -15.43
C LYS A 87 1.46 15.56 -15.47
N PRO A 88 1.00 16.26 -16.53
CA PRO A 88 1.06 17.73 -16.59
C PRO A 88 0.30 18.44 -15.46
N LEU A 89 -0.73 17.81 -14.88
CA LEU A 89 -1.50 18.39 -13.78
C LEU A 89 -0.80 18.31 -12.42
N ARG A 90 0.29 17.52 -12.31
CA ARG A 90 1.06 17.32 -11.07
C ARG A 90 0.16 17.02 -9.86
N LEU A 91 -0.80 16.13 -10.06
CA LEU A 91 -1.74 15.74 -9.01
C LEU A 91 -1.10 14.71 -8.10
N ALA A 92 -1.08 15.00 -6.81
CA ALA A 92 -0.64 14.08 -5.77
C ALA A 92 -1.73 13.93 -4.70
N ALA A 93 -2.03 12.70 -4.30
CA ALA A 93 -2.88 12.41 -3.15
C ALA A 93 -2.03 11.87 -2.01
N LYS A 94 -2.24 12.41 -0.81
CA LYS A 94 -1.63 11.86 0.40
C LYS A 94 -2.34 10.57 0.77
N VAL A 95 -1.58 9.53 1.07
CA VAL A 95 -2.06 8.24 1.52
C VAL A 95 -1.48 7.97 2.90
N THR A 96 -2.33 7.49 3.80
CA THR A 96 -1.91 6.93 5.08
C THR A 96 -2.41 5.51 5.15
N GLU A 97 -1.48 4.59 5.32
CA GLU A 97 -1.75 3.15 5.37
C GLU A 97 -1.14 2.54 6.62
N SER A 98 -1.82 1.55 7.17
CA SER A 98 -1.32 0.71 8.26
C SER A 98 -1.31 -0.74 7.81
N PHE A 99 -0.19 -1.41 8.01
CA PHE A 99 0.01 -2.83 7.70
C PHE A 99 0.19 -3.59 9.00
N GLU A 100 -0.70 -4.52 9.27
CA GLU A 100 -0.57 -5.46 10.39
C GLU A 100 0.05 -6.76 9.88
N PHE A 101 0.98 -7.31 10.64
CA PHE A 101 1.77 -8.49 10.28
C PHE A 101 1.55 -9.64 11.27
N ASP A 102 1.70 -10.87 10.78
CA ASP A 102 1.86 -12.05 11.64
C ASP A 102 3.33 -12.30 12.04
N ASP A 103 3.57 -13.33 12.85
CA ASP A 103 4.91 -13.68 13.36
C ASP A 103 5.90 -14.11 12.26
N GLU A 104 5.39 -14.47 11.08
CA GLU A 104 6.15 -14.83 9.88
C GLU A 104 6.43 -13.60 8.98
N GLY A 105 5.94 -12.41 9.35
CA GLY A 105 6.11 -11.17 8.58
C GLY A 105 5.19 -11.06 7.37
N ARG A 106 4.08 -11.80 7.32
CA ARG A 106 3.06 -11.69 6.27
C ARG A 106 2.03 -10.63 6.64
N ILE A 107 1.60 -9.86 5.65
CA ILE A 107 0.58 -8.82 5.82
C ILE A 107 -0.79 -9.50 6.02
N VAL A 108 -1.37 -9.35 7.21
CA VAL A 108 -2.71 -9.88 7.53
C VAL A 108 -3.82 -8.84 7.32
N LYS A 109 -3.49 -7.55 7.46
CA LYS A 109 -4.48 -6.48 7.34
C LYS A 109 -3.86 -5.19 6.82
N ILE A 110 -4.59 -4.55 5.91
CA ILE A 110 -4.26 -3.23 5.37
C ILE A 110 -5.41 -2.28 5.67
N ILE A 111 -5.11 -1.17 6.32
CA ILE A 111 -6.07 -0.08 6.53
C ILE A 111 -5.56 1.14 5.80
N ALA A 112 -6.32 1.61 4.81
CA ALA A 112 -5.93 2.70 3.93
C ALA A 112 -6.90 3.88 4.04
N LYS A 113 -6.30 5.08 4.07
CA LYS A 113 -7.01 6.36 4.01
C LYS A 113 -6.37 7.21 2.92
N PHE A 114 -7.21 7.74 2.04
CA PHE A 114 -6.78 8.57 0.91
C PHE A 114 -7.27 10.00 1.10
N GLY A 115 -6.38 10.96 0.85
CA GLY A 115 -6.74 12.36 0.69
C GLY A 115 -7.22 12.66 -0.74
N VAL A 116 -7.90 13.80 -0.91
CA VAL A 116 -8.24 14.32 -2.23
C VAL A 116 -6.96 14.69 -2.97
N PRO A 117 -6.75 14.25 -4.23
CA PRO A 117 -5.62 14.67 -5.05
C PRO A 117 -5.56 16.19 -5.17
N ARG A 118 -4.39 16.77 -4.90
CA ARG A 118 -4.15 18.22 -5.03
C ARG A 118 -2.91 18.45 -5.87
N ARG A 119 -2.89 19.59 -6.56
CA ARG A 119 -1.71 20.03 -7.31
C ARG A 119 -0.55 20.22 -6.33
N ARG A 120 0.59 19.61 -6.62
CA ARG A 120 1.82 19.73 -5.84
C ARG A 120 2.91 20.33 -6.74
N HIS A 121 3.61 21.33 -6.21
CA HIS A 121 4.62 22.09 -6.95
C HIS A 121 5.97 21.40 -6.96
#